data_AF-N6TQK9-F1
#
_entry.id   AF-N6TQK9-F1
#
_cell.length_a   1.000
_cell.length_b   1.000
_cell.length_c   1.000
_cell.angle_alpha   90.00
_cell.angle_beta   90.00
_cell.angle_gamma   90.00
#
_symmetry.space_group_name_H-M   'P 1'
#
loop_
_entity.id
_entity.type
_entity.pdbx_description
1 polymer ?
#
loop_
_entity_poly.entity_id
_entity_poly.type
_entity_poly.pdbx_seq_one_letter_code
_entity_poly.pdbx_strand_id
1 'polypeptide(L)' 'VLLGGGRRHWLPKVAHDPQLTKQEGRRLDGRNLIDDWMRDKKKRGLNAEYVWSKGNLEKIKPAEIDYLLGK' A
#
# COMPACT_ATOMS: atom_id res chain seq x y z
N VAL A 1 -2.75 4.06 -12.15
CA VAL A 1 -3.34 4.36 -10.83
C VAL A 1 -4.17 3.16 -10.39
N LEU A 2 -3.94 2.62 -9.20
CA LEU A 2 -4.72 1.52 -8.61
C LEU A 2 -5.44 2.09 -7.38
N LEU A 3 -6.75 2.33 -7.52
CA LEU A 3 -7.62 2.79 -6.45
C LEU A 3 -8.72 1.75 -6.28
N GLY A 4 -8.78 1.12 -5.10
CA GLY A 4 -9.77 0.09 -4.85
C GLY A 4 -9.64 -0.57 -3.48
N GLY A 5 -10.70 -1.25 -3.07
CA GLY A 5 -10.71 -2.05 -1.85
C GLY A 5 -9.85 -3.31 -1.95
N GLY A 6 -9.93 -4.20 -0.96
CA GLY A 6 -9.27 -5.52 -1.03
C GLY A 6 -7.87 -5.60 -0.43
N ARG A 7 -7.40 -4.55 0.28
CA ARG A 7 -6.12 -4.50 1.03
C ARG A 7 -5.81 -5.75 1.85
N ARG A 8 -6.83 -6.46 2.37
CA ARG A 8 -6.64 -7.71 3.14
C ARG A 8 -5.96 -8.83 2.35
N HIS A 9 -6.04 -8.84 1.01
CA HIS A 9 -5.34 -9.84 0.17
C HIS A 9 -3.85 -9.51 -0.06
N TRP A 10 -3.45 -8.29 0.28
CA TRP A 10 -2.09 -7.77 0.09
C TRP A 10 -1.25 -7.85 1.36
N LEU A 11 -1.90 -8.06 2.51
CA LEU A 11 -1.27 -8.14 3.82
C LEU A 11 -1.20 -9.58 4.34
N PRO A 12 -0.14 -9.95 5.06
CA PRO A 12 -0.05 -11.23 5.73
C PRO A 12 -0.90 -11.27 7.00
N LYS A 13 -1.33 -12.48 7.38
CA LYS A 13 -2.18 -12.71 8.54
C LYS A 13 -1.52 -12.30 9.86
N VAL A 14 -0.18 -12.33 9.89
CA VAL A 14 0.65 -12.01 11.06
C VAL A 14 1.10 -10.54 11.10
N ALA A 15 0.77 -9.71 10.09
CA ALA A 15 1.12 -8.31 10.14
C ALA A 15 0.32 -7.60 11.25
N HIS A 16 0.98 -7.37 12.38
CA HIS A 16 0.56 -6.39 13.37
C HIS A 16 0.76 -5.00 12.78
N ASP A 17 -0.18 -4.58 11.94
CA ASP A 17 -0.29 -3.18 11.57
C ASP A 17 -0.93 -2.44 12.76
N PRO A 18 -0.27 -1.41 13.33
CA PRO A 18 -0.78 -0.64 14.47
C PRO A 18 -2.19 -0.07 14.23
N GLN A 19 -2.64 0.01 12.97
CA GLN A 19 -3.92 0.56 12.55
C GLN A 19 -4.94 -0.49 12.13
N LEU A 20 -4.57 -1.79 12.07
CA LEU A 20 -5.47 -2.91 11.77
C LEU A 20 -5.64 -3.81 12.99
N THR A 21 -5.97 -3.23 14.14
CA THR A 21 -6.37 -4.00 15.35
C THR A 21 -7.60 -4.90 15.14
N LYS A 22 -8.36 -4.73 14.06
CA LYS A 22 -9.59 -5.50 13.76
C LYS A 22 -9.59 -6.31 12.46
N GLN A 23 -8.57 -6.19 11.60
CA GLN A 23 -8.62 -6.85 10.28
C GLN A 23 -7.26 -7.45 9.92
N GLU A 24 -7.11 -8.72 10.24
CA GLU A 24 -5.96 -9.52 9.82
C GLU A 24 -5.88 -9.60 8.29
N GLY A 25 -4.64 -9.60 7.77
CA GLY A 25 -4.38 -9.96 6.38
C GLY A 25 -4.78 -11.41 6.11
N ARG A 26 -5.00 -11.76 4.83
CA ARG A 26 -5.36 -13.13 4.45
C ARG A 26 -4.17 -13.97 3.99
N ARG A 27 -3.00 -13.36 3.77
CA ARG A 27 -1.87 -14.11 3.24
C ARG A 27 -1.21 -14.95 4.32
N LEU A 28 -0.98 -16.22 4.01
CA LEU A 28 -0.32 -17.19 4.90
C LEU A 28 1.20 -17.23 4.69
N ASP A 29 1.70 -16.56 3.64
CA ASP A 29 3.11 -16.57 3.25
C ASP A 29 3.97 -15.52 3.97
N GLY A 30 3.41 -14.77 4.92
CA GLY A 30 4.13 -13.75 5.68
C GLY A 30 4.55 -12.51 4.87
N ARG A 31 4.15 -12.41 3.59
CA ARG A 31 4.60 -11.32 2.72
C ARG A 31 3.62 -10.15 2.71
N ASN A 32 4.17 -8.93 2.78
CA ASN A 32 3.43 -7.70 2.53
C ASN A 32 3.64 -7.26 1.08
N LEU A 33 2.62 -7.44 0.24
CA LEU A 33 2.70 -7.07 -1.17
C LEU A 33 2.73 -5.56 -1.40
N ILE A 34 2.29 -4.76 -0.43
CA ILE A 34 2.39 -3.30 -0.51
C ILE A 34 3.85 -2.88 -0.44
N ASP A 35 4.60 -3.48 0.49
CA ASP A 35 6.04 -3.23 0.63
C ASP A 35 6.81 -3.74 -0.60
N ASP A 36 6.44 -4.93 -1.11
CA ASP A 36 7.03 -5.47 -2.33
C ASP A 36 6.78 -4.55 -3.53
N TRP A 37 5.57 -4.00 -3.65
CA TRP A 37 5.22 -3.06 -4.72
C TRP A 37 6.02 -1.76 -4.61
N MET A 38 6.08 -1.15 -3.41
CA MET A 38 6.88 0.05 -3.17
C MET A 38 8.36 -0.19 -3.50
N ARG A 39 8.89 -1.36 -3.13
CA ARG A 39 10.28 -1.76 -3.41
C ARG A 39 10.54 -1.94 -4.90
N ASP A 40 9.63 -2.58 -5.65
CA ASP A 40 9.72 -2.73 -7.10
C ASP A 40 9.75 -1.36 -7.80
N LYS A 41 8.87 -0.43 -7.41
CA LYS A 41 8.82 0.91 -7.99
C LYS A 41 10.08 1.73 -7.70
N LYS A 42 10.55 1.70 -6.45
CA LYS A 42 11.82 2.32 -6.07
C LYS A 42 13.00 1.74 -6.86
N LYS A 43 13.03 0.41 -7.07
CA LYS A 43 14.08 -0.27 -7.84
C LYS A 43 14.09 0.17 -9.31
N ARG A 44 12.93 0.51 -9.87
CA ARG A 44 12.80 1.02 -11.24
C ARG A 44 13.04 2.52 -11.36
N GLY A 45 13.36 3.21 -10.25
CA GLY A 45 13.53 4.66 -10.22
C GLY A 45 12.22 5.43 -10.40
N LEU A 46 11.08 4.80 -10.10
CA LEU A 46 9.75 5.40 -10.24
C LEU A 46 9.27 5.92 -8.88
N ASN A 47 8.71 7.12 -8.87
CA ASN A 47 8.10 7.68 -7.67
C ASN A 47 6.72 7.06 -7.46
N ALA A 48 6.63 6.17 -6.49
CA ALA A 48 5.39 5.51 -6.12
C ALA A 48 5.02 5.82 -4.67
N GLU A 49 3.75 6.11 -4.44
CA GLU A 49 3.21 6.29 -3.10
C GLU A 49 2.05 5.34 -2.81
N TYR A 50 2.02 4.89 -1.56
CA TYR A 50 0.92 4.12 -1.00
C TYR A 50 0.14 4.98 -0.01
N VAL A 51 -1.14 5.20 -0.30
CA VAL A 51 -2.03 6.01 0.50
C VAL A 51 -3.25 5.23 0.93
N TRP A 52 -3.65 5.41 2.18
CA TRP A 52 -4.76 4.68 2.77
C TRP A 52 -5.70 5.57 3.59
N SER A 53 -5.39 6.86 3.70
CA SER A 53 -6.17 7.87 4.42
C SER A 53 -6.44 9.05 3.50
N LYS A 54 -7.66 9.61 3.58
CA LYS A 54 -8.07 10.78 2.80
C LYS A 54 -7.11 11.97 2.99
N GLY A 55 -6.65 12.19 4.22
CA GLY A 55 -5.70 13.29 4.51
C GLY A 55 -4.31 13.09 3.92
N ASN A 56 -3.90 11.84 3.65
CA ASN A 56 -2.66 11.56 2.92
C ASN A 56 -2.87 11.70 1.40
N LEU A 57 -4.08 11.39 0.91
CA LEU A 57 -4.43 11.56 -0.50
C LEU A 57 -4.43 13.03 -0.90
N GLU A 58 -4.95 13.91 -0.05
CA GLU A 58 -4.98 15.36 -0.30
C GLU A 58 -3.59 16.01 -0.29
N LYS A 59 -2.60 15.37 0.37
CA LYS A 59 -1.21 15.86 0.42
C LYS A 59 -0.37 15.42 -0.78
N ILE A 60 -0.88 14.47 -1.58
CA ILE A 60 -0.17 14.03 -2.79
C ILE A 60 -0.17 15.15 -3.80
N LYS A 61 1.01 15.38 -4.38
CA LYS A 61 1.17 16.20 -5.59
C LYS A 61 1.20 15.27 -6.81
N PRO A 62 0.15 15.26 -7.65
CA PRO A 62 0.08 14.38 -8.80
C PRO A 62 1.20 14.60 -9.83
N ALA A 63 1.79 15.80 -9.85
CA ALA A 63 2.89 16.15 -10.75
C ALA A 63 4.25 15.51 -10.38
N GLU A 64 4.40 15.02 -9.14
CA GLU A 64 5.66 14.46 -8.63
C GLU A 64 5.62 12.92 -8.49
N ILE A 65 4.45 12.30 -8.73
CA ILE A 65 4.20 10.87 -8.48
C ILE A 65 3.78 10.15 -9.76
N ASP A 66 4.54 9.11 -10.11
CA ASP A 66 4.28 8.25 -11.28
C ASP A 66 3.21 7.18 -10.98
N TYR A 67 3.19 6.66 -9.74
CA TYR A 67 2.30 5.59 -9.33
C TYR A 67 1.66 5.83 -7.97
N LEU A 68 0.33 5.79 -7.93
CA LEU A 68 -0.44 5.85 -6.70
C LEU A 68 -1.19 4.53 -6.48
N LEU A 69 -0.98 3.94 -5.30
CA LEU A 69 -1.77 2.83 -4.77
C LEU A 69 -2.61 3.36 -3.61
N GLY A 70 -3.93 3.45 -3.80
CA GLY A 70 -4.87 4.02 -2.84
C GLY A 70 -5.93 3.03 -2.36
N LYS A 71 -6.31 3.12 -1.08
CA LYS A 71 -7.52 2.50 -0.52
C LYS A 71 -8.67 3.50 -0.52
#